data_AF-A0A934HEX8-F1
#
_entry.id   AF-A0A934HEX8-F1
#
_cell.length_a   1.000
_cell.length_b   1.000
_cell.length_c   1.000
_cell.angle_alpha   90.00
_cell.angle_beta   90.00
_cell.angle_gamma   90.00
#
_symmetry.space_group_name_H-M   'P 1'
#
loop_
_entity.id
_entity.type
_entity.pdbx_description
1 polymer ?
#
loop_
_entity_poly.entity_id
_entity_poly.type
_entity_poly.pdbx_seq_one_letter_code
_entity_poly.pdbx_strand_id
1 'polypeptide(L)' 'MSTAKKILFVLEEGVRDELESLIPPGQRSRVINEALKKELLFLRRKRSAVELVKLSSRTRPVSTRAIVEELKNDRKRR' A
#
# COMPACT_ATOMS: atom_id res chain seq x y z
N MET A 1 17.11 16.46 -10.59
CA MET A 1 16.40 16.11 -11.84
C MET A 1 14.93 15.86 -11.51
N SER A 2 14.01 16.59 -12.13
CA SER A 2 12.56 16.37 -11.93
C SER A 2 12.15 15.05 -12.60
N THR A 3 11.81 14.03 -11.81
CA THR A 3 11.43 12.69 -12.29
C THR A 3 9.92 12.55 -12.46
N ALA A 4 9.24 13.58 -12.97
CA ALA A 4 7.81 13.52 -13.26
C ALA A 4 7.61 13.19 -14.76
N LYS A 5 6.82 12.14 -15.05
CA LYS A 5 6.44 11.77 -16.42
C LYS A 5 4.99 12.16 -16.68
N LYS A 6 4.71 12.78 -17.82
CA LYS A 6 3.33 13.12 -18.22
C LYS A 6 2.56 11.83 -18.55
N ILE A 7 1.37 11.70 -17.97
CA ILE A 7 0.45 10.59 -18.21
C ILE A 7 -0.87 11.20 -18.70
N LEU A 8 -1.47 10.59 -19.71
CA LEU A 8 -2.82 10.90 -20.18
C LEU A 8 -3.80 9.94 -19.51
N PHE A 9 -4.87 10.47 -18.94
CA PHE A 9 -5.95 9.70 -18.35
C PHE A 9 -7.26 10.42 -18.62
N VAL A 10 -8.35 9.66 -18.63
CA VAL A 10 -9.71 10.18 -18.81
C VAL A 10 -10.32 10.37 -17.43
N LEU A 11 -10.95 11.53 -17.22
CA LEU A 11 -11.76 11.81 -16.04
C LEU A 11 -13.23 11.81 -16.45
N GLU A 12 -14.08 11.34 -15.54
CA GLU A 12 -15.52 11.57 -15.65
C GLU A 12 -15.82 13.07 -15.61
N GLU A 13 -16.85 13.49 -16.34
CA GLU A 13 -17.17 14.91 -16.53
C GLU A 13 -17.45 15.62 -15.20
N GLY A 14 -18.26 15.03 -14.32
CA GLY A 14 -18.52 15.59 -12.99
C GLY A 14 -17.27 15.70 -12.10
N VAL A 15 -16.37 14.70 -12.18
CA VAL A 15 -15.10 14.74 -11.43
C VAL A 15 -14.18 15.84 -11.96
N ARG A 16 -14.17 16.04 -13.28
CA ARG A 16 -13.41 17.12 -13.91
C ARG A 16 -13.94 18.48 -13.46
N ASP A 17 -15.25 18.68 -13.46
CA ASP A 17 -15.87 19.96 -13.11
C ASP A 17 -15.60 20.32 -11.63
N GLU A 18 -15.72 19.35 -10.73
CA GLU A 18 -15.34 19.54 -9.32
C GLU A 18 -13.85 19.85 -9.17
N LEU A 19 -12.99 19.15 -9.89
CA LEU A 19 -11.55 19.38 -9.86
C LEU A 19 -11.19 20.79 -10.34
N GLU A 20 -11.85 21.28 -11.40
CA GLU A 20 -11.64 22.61 -11.96
C GLU A 20 -12.24 23.71 -11.07
N SER A 21 -13.35 23.44 -10.39
CA SER A 21 -14.02 24.37 -9.46
C SER A 21 -13.27 24.52 -8.13
N LEU A 22 -12.80 23.41 -7.57
CA LEU A 22 -12.21 23.38 -6.22
C LEU A 22 -10.71 23.69 -6.21
N ILE A 23 -10.01 23.48 -7.32
CA ILE A 23 -8.55 23.56 -7.35
C ILE A 23 -8.09 24.73 -8.22
N PRO A 24 -7.30 25.66 -7.64
CA PRO A 24 -6.70 26.75 -8.39
C PRO A 24 -5.87 26.26 -9.59
N PRO A 25 -5.89 26.99 -10.72
CA PRO A 25 -5.04 26.69 -11.86
C PRO A 25 -3.56 26.66 -11.44
N GLY A 26 -2.82 25.67 -11.95
CA GLY A 26 -1.41 25.43 -11.60
C GLY A 26 -1.19 24.48 -10.42
N GLN A 27 -2.18 24.24 -9.55
CA GLN A 27 -2.04 23.29 -8.43
C GLN A 27 -2.56 21.88 -8.74
N ARG A 28 -3.28 21.72 -9.86
CA ARG A 28 -3.92 20.45 -10.27
C ARG A 28 -2.95 19.26 -10.24
N SER A 29 -1.77 19.42 -10.85
CA SER A 29 -0.76 18.34 -10.89
C SER A 29 -0.31 17.93 -9.48
N ARG A 30 -0.16 18.88 -8.56
CA ARG A 30 0.23 18.58 -7.17
C ARG A 30 -0.88 17.81 -6.46
N VAL A 31 -2.11 18.30 -6.52
CA VAL A 31 -3.25 17.69 -5.82
C VAL A 31 -3.53 16.29 -6.36
N ILE A 32 -3.55 16.11 -7.68
CA ILE A 32 -3.74 14.79 -8.31
C ILE A 32 -2.62 13.84 -7.90
N ASN A 33 -1.36 14.27 -7.92
CA ASN A 33 -0.25 13.42 -7.49
C ASN A 33 -0.35 13.03 -6.00
N GLU A 34 -0.77 13.96 -5.12
CA GLU A 34 -0.97 13.65 -3.71
C GLU A 34 -2.14 12.67 -3.49
N ALA A 35 -3.25 12.86 -4.19
CA ALA A 35 -4.40 11.95 -4.15
C ALA A 35 -4.01 10.55 -4.64
N LEU A 36 -3.33 10.45 -5.79
CA LEU A 36 -2.83 9.19 -6.33
C LEU A 36 -1.85 8.50 -5.39
N LYS A 37 -0.94 9.24 -4.73
CA LYS A 37 -0.03 8.65 -3.73
C LYS A 37 -0.79 8.02 -2.57
N LYS A 38 -1.82 8.70 -2.05
CA LYS A 38 -2.65 8.18 -0.95
C LYS A 38 -3.39 6.92 -1.39
N GLU A 39 -4.01 6.94 -2.57
CA GLU A 39 -4.77 5.80 -3.09
C GLU A 39 -3.88 4.60 -3.38
N LEU A 40 -2.74 4.80 -4.04
CA LEU A 40 -1.77 3.73 -4.28
C LEU A 40 -1.25 3.12 -2.98
N LEU A 41 -1.01 3.94 -1.96
CA LEU A 41 -0.60 3.44 -0.64
C LEU A 41 -1.71 2.62 0.01
N PHE A 42 -2.96 3.04 -0.09
CA PHE A 42 -4.13 2.30 0.39
C PHE A 42 -4.25 0.94 -0.31
N LEU A 43 -4.22 0.92 -1.65
CA LEU A 43 -4.26 -0.31 -2.44
C LEU A 43 -3.10 -1.26 -2.11
N ARG A 44 -1.89 -0.73 -1.91
CA ARG A 44 -0.72 -1.53 -1.50
C ARG A 44 -0.96 -2.20 -0.15
N ARG A 45 -1.43 -1.46 0.85
CA ARG A 45 -1.74 -2.01 2.18
C ARG A 45 -2.85 -3.06 2.09
N LYS A 46 -3.91 -2.79 1.33
CA LYS A 46 -5.01 -3.74 1.12
C LYS A 46 -4.50 -5.06 0.52
N ARG A 47 -3.63 -4.99 -0.49
CA ARG A 47 -2.99 -6.18 -1.07
C ARG A 47 -2.16 -6.94 -0.03
N SER A 48 -1.31 -6.25 0.72
CA SER A 48 -0.51 -6.87 1.78
C SER A 48 -1.35 -7.51 2.88
N ALA A 49 -2.45 -6.86 3.28
CA ALA A 49 -3.37 -7.41 4.28
C ALA A 49 -4.02 -8.71 3.80
N VAL A 50 -4.46 -8.77 2.54
CA VAL A 50 -5.00 -10.00 1.95
C VAL A 50 -3.97 -11.13 1.96
N GLU A 51 -2.72 -10.85 1.61
CA GLU A 51 -1.65 -11.84 1.65
C GLU A 51 -1.33 -12.30 3.08
N LEU A 52 -1.34 -11.40 4.06
CA LEU A 52 -1.18 -11.76 5.48
C LEU A 52 -2.31 -12.67 5.99
N VAL A 53 -3.56 -12.38 5.60
CA VAL A 53 -4.70 -13.23 5.94
C VAL A 53 -4.55 -14.62 5.31
N LYS A 54 -4.13 -14.70 4.04
CA LYS A 54 -3.85 -16.00 3.40
C LYS A 54 -2.73 -16.76 4.11
N LEU A 55 -1.62 -16.11 4.44
CA LEU A 55 -0.51 -16.75 5.14
C LEU A 55 -0.92 -17.24 6.53
N SER A 56 -1.62 -16.41 7.30
CA SER A 56 -2.12 -16.79 8.63
C SER A 56 -3.12 -17.94 8.57
N SER A 57 -3.97 -18.02 7.54
CA SER A 57 -4.89 -19.15 7.36
C SER A 57 -4.19 -20.49 7.08
N ARG A 58 -2.97 -20.44 6.51
CA ARG A 58 -2.17 -21.63 6.17
C ARG A 58 -1.16 -22.02 7.24
N THR A 59 -0.89 -21.13 8.19
CA THR A 59 0.16 -21.34 9.20
C THR A 59 -0.47 -21.63 10.55
N ARG A 60 -0.08 -22.72 11.20
CA ARG A 60 -0.49 -22.97 12.59
C ARG A 60 0.12 -21.87 13.46
N PRO A 61 -0.67 -21.16 14.30
CA PRO A 61 -0.10 -20.19 15.22
C PRO A 61 0.83 -20.91 16.20
N VAL A 62 2.13 -20.61 16.12
CA VAL A 62 3.14 -21.16 17.02
C VAL A 62 3.34 -20.18 18.17
N SER A 63 3.28 -20.66 19.41
CA SER A 63 3.54 -19.82 20.57
C SER A 63 5.01 -19.41 20.61
N THR A 64 5.30 -18.22 21.14
CA THR A 64 6.68 -17.74 21.34
C THR A 64 7.50 -18.73 22.16
N ARG A 65 6.89 -19.40 23.15
CA ARG A 65 7.54 -20.45 23.94
C ARG A 65 7.96 -21.63 23.07
N ALA A 66 7.09 -22.11 22.18
CA ALA A 66 7.41 -23.21 21.27
C ALA A 66 8.54 -22.84 20.30
N ILE A 67 8.58 -21.60 19.80
CA ILE A 67 9.70 -21.11 18.97
C ILE A 67 11.01 -21.10 19.76
N VAL A 68 10.99 -20.57 20.99
CA VAL A 68 12.19 -20.48 21.84
C VAL A 68 12.71 -21.87 22.22
N GLU A 69 11.83 -22.81 22.55
CA GLU A 69 12.24 -24.18 22.87
C GLU A 69 12.82 -24.91 21.64
N GLU A 70 12.23 -24.75 20.45
CA GLU A 70 12.82 -25.31 19.23
C GLU A 70 14.21 -24.72 18.94
N LEU A 71 14.37 -23.39 19.07
CA LEU A 71 15.68 -22.73 18.90
C LEU A 71 16.72 -23.18 19.93
N LYS A 72 16.31 -23.44 21.18
CA LYS A 72 17.21 -24.01 22.20
C LYS A 72 17.61 -25.44 21.86
N ASN A 73 16.67 -26.24 21.37
CA ASN A 73 16.93 -27.62 20.96
C ASN A 73 17.88 -27.69 19.76
N ASP A 74 17.70 -26.82 18.77
CA ASP A 74 18.59 -26.72 17.60
C ASP A 74 20.02 -26.33 18.01
N ARG A 75 20.17 -25.35 18.92
CA ARG A 75 21.49 -24.96 19.47
C ARG A 75 22.19 -26.05 20.26
N LYS A 76 21.47 -27.03 20.81
CA LYS A 76 22.07 -28.18 21.52
C LYS A 76 22.49 -29.31 20.57
N ARG A 77 22.01 -29.30 19.31
CA ARG A 77 22.35 -30.30 18.28
C ARG A 77 23.59 -29.92 17.47
N ARG A 78 24.03 -28.66 17.55
CA ARG A 78 25.31 -28.16 17.03
C ARG A 78 26.34 -28.07 18.13
#